data_AF-A0A7Z9MJV2-F1
#
_entry.id   AF-A0A7Z9MJV2-F1
#
_cell.length_a   1.000
_cell.length_b   1.000
_cell.length_c   1.000
_cell.angle_alpha   90.00
_cell.angle_beta   90.00
_cell.angle_gamma   90.00
#
_symmetry.space_group_name_H-M   'P 1'
#
loop_
_entity.id
_entity.type
_entity.pdbx_description
1 polymer ?
#
loop_
_entity_poly.entity_id
_entity_poly.type
_entity_poly.pdbx_seq_one_letter_code
_entity_poly.pdbx_strand_id
1 'polypeptide(L)'
;MTPLMVDVLLATLPMVAVAAITWCLVWPRWKLVVKILLHPCLYAALSFYVGHWSVLLAWLHQGLFGLGGHIWFCSKHGFTWYAVEDPQCYVRISREAVRSMGKRM
;
A
#
# COMPACT_ATOMS: atom_id res chain seq x y z
N MET A 1 4.39 29.13 -2.25
CA MET A 1 3.93 27.77 -2.61
C MET A 1 2.54 27.90 -3.20
N THR A 2 2.23 27.21 -4.29
CA THR A 2 0.86 27.23 -4.85
C THR A 2 -0.08 26.40 -3.96
N PRO A 3 -1.40 26.68 -3.94
CA PRO A 3 -2.38 25.89 -3.18
C PRO A 3 -2.29 24.39 -3.49
N LEU A 4 -2.11 24.07 -4.77
CA LEU A 4 -1.89 22.70 -5.26
C LEU A 4 -0.67 22.02 -4.61
N MET A 5 0.44 22.74 -4.47
CA MET A 5 1.66 22.18 -3.90
C MET A 5 1.50 21.91 -2.39
N VAL A 6 0.74 22.75 -1.69
CA VAL A 6 0.38 22.53 -0.28
C VAL A 6 -0.50 21.29 -0.14
N ASP A 7 -1.51 21.13 -0.99
CA ASP A 7 -2.43 19.99 -0.96
C ASP A 7 -1.71 18.66 -1.23
N VAL A 8 -0.84 18.63 -2.24
CA VAL A 8 -0.05 17.45 -2.55
C VAL A 8 0.84 17.06 -1.37
N LEU A 9 1.53 18.03 -0.75
CA LEU A 9 2.39 17.75 0.40
C LEU A 9 1.57 17.18 1.57
N LEU A 10 0.46 17.81 1.92
CA LEU A 10 -0.41 17.35 3.01
C LEU A 10 -1.04 15.98 2.72
N ALA A 11 -1.41 15.70 1.47
CA ALA A 11 -1.93 14.41 1.03
C ALA A 11 -0.87 13.30 1.05
N THR A 12 0.42 13.63 0.86
CA THR A 12 1.50 12.64 0.90
C THR A 12 1.92 12.22 2.31
N LEU A 13 1.71 13.05 3.33
CA LEU A 13 2.17 12.78 4.70
C LEU A 13 1.72 11.41 5.26
N PRO A 14 0.44 11.00 5.16
CA PRO A 14 0.01 9.69 5.66
C PRO A 14 0.70 8.54 4.95
N MET A 15 0.90 8.65 3.63
CA MET A 15 1.56 7.61 2.84
C MET A 15 3.02 7.44 3.27
N VAL A 16 3.73 8.55 3.51
CA VAL A 16 5.10 8.51 4.03
C VAL A 16 5.14 7.92 5.44
N ALA A 17 4.23 8.32 6.32
CA ALA A 17 4.15 7.79 7.69
C ALA A 17 3.87 6.28 7.70
N VAL A 18 2.87 5.82 6.93
CA VAL A 18 2.53 4.39 6.82
C VAL A 18 3.68 3.62 6.17
N ALA A 19 4.31 4.16 5.13
CA ALA A 19 5.48 3.53 4.51
C ALA A 19 6.63 3.43 5.51
N ALA A 20 6.91 4.46 6.30
CA ALA A 20 7.97 4.46 7.30
C ALA A 20 7.70 3.47 8.46
N ILE A 21 6.44 3.28 8.86
CA ILE A 21 6.07 2.30 9.89
C ILE A 21 6.13 0.87 9.35
N THR A 22 5.77 0.67 8.08
CA THR A 22 5.60 -0.66 7.48
C THR A 22 6.72 -1.07 6.51
N TRP A 23 7.77 -0.27 6.34
CA TRP A 23 8.82 -0.50 5.32
C TRP A 23 9.51 -1.86 5.47
N CYS A 24 9.76 -2.29 6.70
CA CYS A 24 10.37 -3.57 7.03
C CYS A 24 9.44 -4.76 6.73
N LEU A 25 8.15 -4.50 6.55
CA LEU A 25 7.12 -5.48 6.23
C LEU A 25 6.80 -5.53 4.71
N VAL A 26 7.20 -4.53 3.92
CA VAL A 26 6.87 -4.53 2.48
C VAL A 26 7.85 -5.41 1.70
N TRP A 27 7.34 -6.49 1.12
CA TRP A 27 8.05 -7.29 0.12
C TRP A 27 7.27 -7.41 -1.21
N PRO A 28 7.96 -7.41 -2.36
CA PRO A 28 9.37 -7.05 -2.58
C PRO A 28 9.65 -5.55 -2.41
N ARG A 29 10.89 -5.20 -2.03
CA ARG A 29 11.26 -3.80 -1.68
C ARG A 29 11.06 -2.79 -2.81
N TRP A 30 11.11 -3.20 -4.08
CA TRP A 30 10.81 -2.30 -5.20
C TRP A 30 9.37 -1.74 -5.16
N LYS A 31 8.43 -2.44 -4.50
CA LYS A 31 7.07 -1.94 -4.29
C LYS A 31 7.04 -0.66 -3.45
N LEU A 32 7.96 -0.49 -2.49
CA LEU A 32 8.08 0.75 -1.73
C LEU A 32 8.46 1.91 -2.63
N VAL A 33 9.43 1.70 -3.53
CA VAL A 33 9.88 2.72 -4.48
C VAL A 33 8.74 3.15 -5.39
N VAL A 34 8.02 2.19 -5.98
CA VAL A 34 6.85 2.48 -6.81
C VAL A 34 5.78 3.21 -6.00
N LYS A 35 5.53 2.81 -4.74
CA LYS A 35 4.54 3.45 -3.88
C LYS A 35 4.90 4.92 -3.61
N ILE A 36 6.16 5.19 -3.23
CA ILE A 36 6.66 6.53 -2.90
C ILE A 36 6.67 7.45 -4.12
N LEU A 37 7.00 6.94 -5.31
CA LEU A 37 7.07 7.75 -6.52
C LEU A 37 5.70 7.98 -7.18
N LEU A 38 4.83 6.97 -7.17
CA LEU A 38 3.55 7.04 -7.89
C LEU A 38 2.48 7.79 -7.09
N HIS A 39 2.47 7.67 -5.76
CA HIS A 39 1.43 8.29 -4.92
C HIS A 39 1.40 9.83 -5.00
N PRO A 40 2.54 10.54 -4.97
CA PRO A 40 2.55 12.00 -5.17
C PRO A 40 1.98 12.42 -6.53
N CYS A 41 2.24 11.66 -7.60
CA CYS A 41 1.66 11.93 -8.93
C CYS A 41 0.15 11.74 -8.93
N LEU A 42 -0.35 10.68 -8.30
CA LEU A 42 -1.79 10.42 -8.16
C LEU A 42 -2.47 11.49 -7.29
N TYR A 43 -1.83 11.93 -6.20
CA TYR A 43 -2.35 13.01 -5.39
C TYR A 43 -2.29 14.35 -6.09
N ALA A 44 -1.26 14.64 -6.90
CA ALA A 44 -1.24 15.83 -7.73
C ALA A 44 -2.40 15.86 -8.73
N ALA A 45 -2.68 14.73 -9.40
CA ALA A 45 -3.86 14.61 -10.25
C ALA A 45 -5.16 14.81 -9.44
N LEU A 46 -5.29 14.14 -8.30
CA LEU A 46 -6.49 14.25 -7.45
C LEU A 46 -6.71 15.68 -6.92
N SER A 47 -5.66 16.36 -6.48
CA SER A 47 -5.69 17.75 -6.02
C SER A 47 -6.02 18.71 -7.17
N PHE A 48 -5.63 18.39 -8.41
CA PHE A 48 -6.05 19.18 -9.58
C PHE A 48 -7.56 19.08 -9.85
N TYR A 49 -8.15 17.89 -9.69
CA TYR A 49 -9.58 17.67 -9.97
C TYR A 49 -10.51 18.07 -8.81
N VAL A 50 -10.08 17.88 -7.56
CA VAL A 50 -10.97 18.00 -6.37
C VAL A 50 -10.47 19.04 -5.37
N GLY A 51 -9.34 19.72 -5.66
CA GLY A 51 -8.76 20.75 -4.79
C GLY A 51 -8.38 20.20 -3.41
N HIS A 52 -8.59 21.02 -2.38
CA HIS A 52 -8.25 20.71 -0.98
C HIS A 52 -8.89 19.42 -0.43
N TRP A 53 -10.02 18.97 -0.99
CA TRP A 53 -10.67 17.72 -0.58
C TRP A 53 -9.82 16.47 -0.85
N SER A 54 -8.88 16.57 -1.78
CA SER A 54 -7.88 15.54 -2.05
C SER A 54 -7.08 15.15 -0.79
N VAL A 55 -6.83 16.10 0.12
CA VAL A 55 -6.15 15.84 1.40
C VAL A 55 -6.99 14.91 2.26
N LEU A 56 -8.26 15.24 2.50
CA LEU A 56 -9.15 14.41 3.31
C LEU A 56 -9.30 13.00 2.70
N LEU A 57 -9.48 12.92 1.38
CA LEU A 57 -9.58 11.66 0.66
C LEU A 57 -8.30 10.82 0.77
N ALA A 58 -7.13 11.43 0.63
CA ALA A 58 -5.85 10.74 0.78
C ALA A 58 -5.65 10.18 2.20
N TRP A 59 -6.06 10.93 3.22
CA TRP A 59 -6.00 10.50 4.61
C TRP A 59 -6.97 9.34 4.90
N LEU A 60 -8.22 9.44 4.45
CA LEU A 60 -9.21 8.35 4.57
C LEU A 60 -8.76 7.10 3.81
N HIS A 61 -8.23 7.29 2.60
CA HIS A 61 -7.72 6.19 1.78
C HIS A 61 -6.54 5.48 2.45
N GLN A 62 -5.50 6.20 2.90
CA GLN A 62 -4.33 5.55 3.51
C GLN A 62 -4.64 4.95 4.90
N GLY A 63 -5.41 5.66 5.72
CA GLY A 63 -5.74 5.22 7.07
C GLY A 63 -6.77 4.10 7.09
N LEU A 64 -7.97 4.37 6.58
CA LEU A 64 -9.13 3.48 6.73
C LEU A 64 -9.06 2.31 5.73
N PHE A 65 -8.91 2.61 4.44
CA PHE A 65 -8.93 1.59 3.38
C PHE A 65 -7.57 0.90 3.19
N GLY A 66 -6.49 1.66 3.38
CA GLY A 66 -5.12 1.18 3.32
C GLY A 66 -4.81 0.32 4.54
N LEU A 67 -4.38 0.93 5.63
CA LEU A 67 -3.91 0.18 6.81
C LEU A 67 -5.03 -0.62 7.47
N GLY A 68 -6.18 -0.01 7.75
CA GLY A 68 -7.31 -0.67 8.40
C GLY A 68 -7.88 -1.83 7.57
N GLY A 69 -8.15 -1.57 6.28
CA GLY A 69 -8.62 -2.59 5.34
C GLY A 69 -7.63 -3.75 5.20
N HIS A 70 -6.33 -3.47 5.16
CA HIS A 70 -5.30 -4.50 5.13
C HIS A 70 -5.27 -5.34 6.41
N ILE A 71 -5.28 -4.73 7.60
CA ILE A 71 -5.29 -5.46 8.88
C ILE A 71 -6.50 -6.39 8.95
N TRP A 72 -7.68 -5.88 8.59
CA TRP A 72 -8.91 -6.68 8.55
C TRP A 72 -8.80 -7.85 7.58
N PHE A 73 -8.34 -7.60 6.35
CA PHE A 73 -8.20 -8.65 5.33
C PHE A 73 -7.21 -9.73 5.76
N CYS A 74 -6.05 -9.32 6.28
CA CYS A 74 -5.02 -10.22 6.79
C CYS A 74 -5.53 -11.06 7.96
N SER A 75 -6.24 -10.44 8.91
CA SER A 75 -6.87 -11.14 10.05
C SER A 75 -7.91 -12.17 9.60
N LYS A 76 -8.72 -11.82 8.59
CA LYS A 76 -9.80 -12.68 8.11
C LYS A 76 -9.31 -13.84 7.23
N HIS A 77 -8.28 -13.62 6.42
CA HIS A 77 -7.87 -14.55 5.37
C HIS A 77 -6.49 -15.18 5.61
N GLY A 78 -5.79 -14.81 6.69
CA GLY A 78 -4.49 -15.38 7.05
C GLY A 78 -3.33 -14.95 6.16
N PHE A 79 -3.50 -13.91 5.34
CA PHE A 79 -2.40 -13.34 4.56
C PHE A 79 -1.49 -12.52 5.47
N THR A 80 -0.18 -12.73 5.42
CA THR A 80 0.77 -11.99 6.25
C THR A 80 1.71 -11.13 5.43
N TRP A 81 2.10 -10.01 6.04
CA TRP A 81 3.01 -8.98 5.53
C TRP A 81 4.48 -9.29 5.82
N TYR A 82 4.85 -10.51 6.20
CA TYR A 82 6.23 -10.71 6.61
C TYR A 82 7.15 -10.55 5.41
N ALA A 83 8.16 -9.69 5.55
CA ALA A 83 9.43 -9.91 4.87
C ALA A 83 9.81 -11.34 5.21
N VAL A 84 9.48 -12.26 4.30
CA VAL A 84 9.70 -13.66 4.53
C VAL A 84 11.20 -13.78 4.69
N GLU A 85 11.67 -14.26 5.84
CA GLU A 85 13.09 -14.51 6.06
C GLU A 85 13.67 -15.35 4.91
N ASP A 86 12.84 -16.19 4.29
CA ASP A 86 13.10 -16.86 3.03
C ASP A 86 11.99 -16.61 1.98
N PRO A 87 12.14 -15.60 1.10
CA PRO A 87 11.19 -15.31 0.03
C PRO A 87 11.03 -16.46 -0.97
N GLN A 88 12.06 -17.29 -1.14
CA GLN A 88 11.99 -18.44 -2.04
C GLN A 88 11.11 -19.55 -1.45
N CYS A 89 11.20 -19.76 -0.14
CA CYS A 89 10.31 -20.68 0.57
C CYS A 89 8.84 -20.26 0.43
N TYR A 90 8.53 -18.97 0.61
CA TYR A 90 7.15 -18.48 0.43
C TYR A 90 6.64 -18.67 -0.99
N VAL A 91 7.43 -18.27 -2.01
CA VAL A 91 7.06 -18.47 -3.42
C VAL A 91 6.86 -19.96 -3.74
N ARG A 92 7.70 -20.84 -3.18
CA ARG A 92 7.56 -22.29 -3.34
C ARG A 92 6.25 -22.80 -2.73
N ILE A 93 5.96 -22.48 -1.47
CA ILE A 93 4.72 -22.89 -0.79
C ILE A 93 3.48 -22.35 -1.52
N SER A 94 3.50 -21.08 -1.95
CA SER A 94 2.40 -20.50 -2.72
C SER A 94 2.17 -21.22 -4.06
N ARG A 95 3.25 -21.57 -4.79
CA ARG A 95 3.15 -22.33 -6.04
C ARG A 95 2.60 -23.73 -5.81
N GLU A 96 3.02 -24.39 -4.73
CA GLU A 96 2.54 -25.73 -4.36
C GLU A 96 1.06 -25.71 -3.98
N ALA A 97 0.61 -24.70 -3.22
CA ALA A 97 -0.80 -24.51 -2.88
C ALA A 97 -1.68 -24.29 -4.14
N VAL A 98 -1.25 -23.45 -5.08
CA VAL A 98 -1.98 -23.23 -6.35
C VAL A 98 -2.05 -24.52 -7.16
N ARG A 99 -0.95 -25.28 -7.26
CA ARG A 99 -0.91 -26.56 -7.98
C ARG A 99 -1.80 -27.62 -7.34
N SER A 100 -1.90 -27.65 -6.01
CA SER A 100 -2.75 -28.63 -5.31
C SER A 100 -4.24 -28.32 -5.49
N MET A 101 -4.63 -27.04 -5.56
CA MET A 101 -6.00 -26.65 -5.89
C MET A 101 -6.37 -26.97 -7.34
N GLY A 102 -5.46 -26.73 -8.29
CA GLY A 102 -5.70 -27.06 -9.70
C GLY A 102 -5.79 -28.56 -10.00
N LYS A 103 -5.34 -29.43 -9.09
CA LYS A 103 -5.54 -30.88 -9.16
C LYS A 103 -6.83 -31.37 -8.49
N ARG A 104 -7.52 -30.50 -7.73
CA ARG A 104 -8.80 -30.79 -7.07
C ARG A 104 -10.01 -30.26 -7.84
N MET A 105 -9.77 -29.50 -8.90
CA MET A 105 -10.75 -29.16 -9.94
C MET A 105 -10.68 -30.20 -11.06
#